data_AF-A0A9N8PGR5-F1
#
_entry.id   AF-A0A9N8PGR5-F1
#
_cell.length_a   1.000
_cell.length_b   1.000
_cell.length_c   1.000
_cell.angle_alpha   90.00
_cell.angle_beta   90.00
_cell.angle_gamma   90.00
#
_symmetry.space_group_name_H-M   'P 1'
#
loop_
_entity.id
_entity.type
_entity.pdbx_description
1 polymer ?
#
loop_
_entity_poly.entity_id
_entity_poly.type
_entity_poly.pdbx_seq_one_letter_code
_entity_poly.pdbx_strand_id
1 'polypeptide(L)'
;MGSFDIWWEGGCWEWDVAAGICLLQEAGGLVTTANPPEDLATAAIEDVRLGSRLYLAIRPAGPSATETGRQSQERVVREVWKRVRHLEYSRPGA
;
A
#
# COMPACT_ATOMS: atom_id res chain seq x y z
N MET A 1 17.93 -4.27 -6.20
CA MET A 1 17.45 -5.28 -5.23
C MET A 1 16.07 -4.87 -4.75
N GLY A 2 15.10 -5.79 -4.73
CA GLY A 2 13.79 -5.62 -4.08
C GLY A 2 13.76 -6.45 -2.81
N SER A 3 14.43 -5.96 -1.76
CA SER A 3 14.72 -6.73 -0.54
C SER A 3 13.48 -7.03 0.32
N PHE A 4 12.40 -6.27 0.10
CA PHE A 4 11.13 -6.42 0.81
C PHE A 4 10.00 -6.42 -0.22
N ASP A 5 9.04 -7.32 -0.03
CA ASP A 5 7.87 -7.42 -0.91
C ASP A 5 6.72 -6.51 -0.43
N ILE A 6 6.62 -6.32 0.88
CA ILE A 6 5.55 -5.60 1.57
C ILE A 6 6.18 -4.73 2.66
N TRP A 7 5.77 -3.46 2.73
CA TRP A 7 5.97 -2.60 3.89
C TRP A 7 4.63 -2.01 4.30
N TRP A 8 4.30 -2.12 5.59
CA TRP A 8 3.03 -1.70 6.15
C TRP A 8 3.30 -0.99 7.45
N GLU A 9 2.91 0.27 7.52
CA GLU A 9 3.15 1.08 8.71
C GLU A 9 2.07 2.13 8.89
N GLY A 10 1.70 2.37 10.14
CA GLY A 10 0.81 3.45 10.54
C GLY A 10 1.48 4.36 11.55
N GLY A 11 1.12 5.64 11.51
CA GLY A 11 1.66 6.67 12.38
C GLY A 11 2.83 7.47 11.79
N CYS A 12 3.44 7.02 10.68
CA CYS A 12 4.43 7.82 9.96
C CYS A 12 3.83 9.15 9.50
N TRP A 13 4.65 10.20 9.44
CA TRP A 13 4.28 11.45 8.82
C TRP A 13 4.61 11.44 7.33
N GLU A 14 3.95 12.31 6.56
CA GLU A 14 4.18 12.43 5.12
C GLU A 14 5.67 12.64 4.77
N TRP A 15 6.41 13.38 5.60
CA TRP A 15 7.84 13.63 5.39
C TRP A 15 8.73 12.42 5.71
N ASP A 16 8.27 11.47 6.52
CA ASP A 16 9.00 10.23 6.81
C ASP A 16 8.94 9.26 5.61
N VAL A 17 7.88 9.34 4.80
CA VAL A 17 7.58 8.37 3.73
C VAL A 17 7.72 8.93 2.31
N ALA A 18 7.67 10.26 2.13
CA ALA A 18 7.59 10.88 0.80
C ALA A 18 8.69 10.41 -0.17
N ALA A 19 9.95 10.44 0.27
CA ALA A 19 11.07 10.01 -0.58
C ALA A 19 10.98 8.52 -0.97
N GLY A 20 10.57 7.66 -0.01
CA GLY A 20 10.38 6.23 -0.27
C GLY A 20 9.24 5.97 -1.25
N ILE A 21 8.14 6.73 -1.16
CA ILE A 21 7.01 6.62 -2.08
C ILE A 21 7.42 7.00 -3.50
N CYS A 22 8.17 8.09 -3.69
CA CYS A 22 8.66 8.48 -5.02
C CYS A 22 9.49 7.35 -5.65
N LEU A 23 10.48 6.81 -4.91
CA LEU A 23 11.33 5.72 -5.39
C LEU A 23 10.52 4.45 -5.71
N LEU A 24 9.56 4.10 -4.86
CA LEU A 24 8.71 2.94 -5.08
C LEU A 24 7.86 3.10 -6.34
N GLN A 25 7.27 4.28 -6.55
CA GLN A 25 6.46 4.57 -7.73
C GLN A 25 7.31 4.56 -9.00
N GLU A 26 8.49 5.18 -9.00
CA GLU A 26 9.44 5.14 -10.12
C GLU A 26 9.88 3.73 -10.48
N ALA A 27 10.01 2.85 -9.48
CA ALA A 27 10.32 1.44 -9.70
C ALA A 27 9.13 0.61 -10.22
N GLY A 28 7.91 1.16 -10.27
CA GLY A 28 6.68 0.46 -10.66
C GLY A 28 5.95 -0.25 -9.52
N GLY A 29 6.19 0.18 -8.28
CA GLY A 29 5.51 -0.31 -7.09
C GLY A 29 4.07 0.19 -6.96
N LEU A 30 3.43 -0.18 -5.85
CA LEU A 30 2.09 0.27 -5.48
C LEU A 30 2.14 0.78 -4.04
N VAL A 31 1.51 1.91 -3.75
CA VAL A 31 1.28 2.35 -2.38
C VAL A 31 -0.17 2.76 -2.18
N THR A 32 -0.80 2.21 -1.15
CA THR A 32 -2.20 2.43 -0.80
C THR A 32 -2.36 2.58 0.72
N THR A 33 -3.59 2.62 1.22
CA THR A 33 -3.89 2.71 2.65
C THR A 33 -3.56 1.42 3.41
N ALA A 34 -3.04 1.57 4.63
CA ALA A 34 -2.74 0.47 5.54
C ALA A 34 -3.99 -0.29 6.01
N ASN A 35 -5.12 0.40 6.16
CA ASN A 35 -6.35 -0.19 6.69
C ASN A 35 -7.21 -0.80 5.57
N PRO A 36 -7.86 -1.95 5.84
CA PRO A 36 -8.79 -2.54 4.91
C PRO A 36 -10.04 -1.66 4.70
N PRO A 37 -10.63 -1.63 3.50
CA PRO A 37 -11.96 -1.12 3.27
C PRO A 37 -13.03 -2.04 3.89
N GLU A 38 -14.28 -1.58 3.92
CA GLU A 38 -15.42 -2.37 4.39
C GLU A 38 -15.66 -3.62 3.52
N ASP A 39 -15.65 -3.47 2.20
CA ASP A 39 -15.71 -4.59 1.25
C ASP A 39 -14.35 -4.86 0.60
N LEU A 40 -13.68 -5.90 1.07
CA LEU A 40 -12.37 -6.34 0.56
C LEU A 40 -12.40 -6.85 -0.89
N ALA A 41 -13.53 -7.36 -1.37
CA ALA A 41 -13.63 -8.03 -2.65
C ALA A 41 -13.82 -7.03 -3.80
N THR A 42 -14.58 -5.96 -3.56
CA THR A 42 -14.99 -5.03 -4.61
C THR A 42 -14.34 -3.65 -4.52
N ALA A 43 -13.82 -3.27 -3.34
CA ALA A 43 -13.23 -1.95 -3.17
C ALA A 43 -12.04 -1.72 -4.10
N ALA A 44 -12.03 -0.53 -4.73
CA ALA A 44 -10.90 -0.04 -5.50
C ALA A 44 -9.67 0.14 -4.59
N ILE A 45 -8.50 -0.16 -5.13
CA ILE A 45 -7.23 0.10 -4.46
C ILE A 45 -6.76 1.47 -4.94
N GLU A 46 -7.04 2.49 -4.14
CA GLU A 46 -6.67 3.87 -4.46
C GLU A 46 -5.22 4.17 -4.07
N ASP A 47 -4.63 5.15 -4.74
CA ASP A 47 -3.34 5.69 -4.35
C ASP A 47 -3.40 6.27 -2.93
N VAL A 48 -2.28 6.16 -2.22
CA VAL A 48 -2.23 6.63 -0.83
C VAL A 48 -2.43 8.15 -0.73
N ARG A 49 -3.20 8.58 0.26
CA ARG A 49 -3.23 9.99 0.67
C ARG A 49 -2.03 10.26 1.57
N LEU A 50 -1.12 11.14 1.15
CA LEU A 50 0.12 11.41 1.91
C LEU A 50 -0.12 11.78 3.37
N GLY A 51 -1.20 12.50 3.69
CA GLY A 51 -1.55 12.85 5.08
C GLY A 51 -2.34 11.78 5.86
N SER A 52 -2.54 10.58 5.31
CA SER A 52 -3.37 9.52 5.93
C SER A 52 -2.78 8.95 7.21
N ARG A 53 -1.45 9.02 7.36
CA ARG A 53 -0.67 8.30 8.39
C ARG A 53 -0.83 6.79 8.33
N LEU A 54 -1.27 6.26 7.20
CA LEU A 54 -1.61 4.85 6.98
C LEU A 54 -1.09 4.46 5.60
N TYR A 55 -0.01 3.68 5.56
CA TYR A 55 0.67 3.32 4.32
C TYR A 55 0.86 1.81 4.18
N LEU A 56 0.51 1.29 3.02
CA LEU A 56 0.81 -0.07 2.57
C LEU A 56 1.51 0.02 1.22
N ALA A 57 2.79 -0.33 1.20
CA ALA A 57 3.63 -0.37 0.02
C ALA A 57 3.86 -1.81 -0.43
N ILE A 58 3.64 -2.08 -1.72
CA ILE A 58 3.93 -3.34 -2.38
C ILE A 58 4.98 -3.09 -3.46
N ARG A 59 6.01 -3.94 -3.49
CA ARG A 59 7.07 -3.84 -4.48
C ARG A 59 6.57 -3.99 -5.93
N PRO A 60 7.37 -3.61 -6.93
CA PRO A 60 7.07 -3.92 -8.33
C PRO A 60 6.94 -5.42 -8.57
N ALA A 61 5.96 -5.82 -9.38
CA ALA A 61 5.76 -7.20 -9.81
C ALA A 61 5.76 -7.27 -11.34
N GLY A 62 6.41 -8.30 -11.88
CA GLY A 62 6.32 -8.63 -13.30
C GLY A 62 5.01 -9.38 -13.61
N PRO A 63 4.61 -9.45 -14.88
CA PRO A 63 3.47 -10.27 -15.29
C PRO A 63 3.79 -11.77 -15.14
N SER A 64 2.72 -12.56 -15.02
CA SER A 64 2.74 -14.02 -15.07
C SER A 64 1.87 -14.51 -16.22
N ALA A 65 1.73 -15.83 -16.36
CA ALA A 65 0.85 -16.43 -17.37
C ALA A 65 -0.64 -16.10 -17.14
N THR A 66 -1.04 -15.74 -15.92
CA THR A 66 -2.45 -15.58 -15.53
C THR A 66 -2.80 -14.17 -15.06
N GLU A 67 -1.82 -13.37 -14.65
CA GLU A 67 -2.03 -12.05 -14.06
C GLU A 67 -0.98 -11.05 -14.57
N THR A 68 -1.40 -9.81 -14.79
CA THR A 68 -0.49 -8.67 -14.93
C THR A 68 0.26 -8.40 -13.61
N GLY A 69 1.35 -7.63 -13.69
CA GLY A 69 2.07 -7.17 -12.51
C GLY A 69 1.19 -6.41 -11.53
N ARG A 70 0.34 -5.51 -12.03
CA ARG A 70 -0.62 -4.74 -11.21
C ARG A 70 -1.64 -5.64 -10.52
N GLN A 71 -2.25 -6.58 -11.24
CA GLN A 71 -3.21 -7.55 -10.64
C GLN A 71 -2.55 -8.37 -9.53
N SER A 72 -1.29 -8.77 -9.71
CA SER A 72 -0.54 -9.49 -8.68
C SER A 72 -0.32 -8.61 -7.43
N GLN A 73 0.04 -7.33 -7.60
CA GLN A 73 0.19 -6.39 -6.48
C GLN A 73 -1.14 -6.17 -5.75
N GLU A 74 -2.23 -5.97 -6.48
CA GLU A 74 -3.57 -5.78 -5.91
C GLU A 74 -4.06 -7.01 -5.13
N ARG A 75 -3.78 -8.21 -5.65
CA ARG A 75 -4.05 -9.45 -4.93
C ARG A 75 -3.26 -9.51 -3.61
N VAL A 76 -1.99 -9.11 -3.61
CA VAL A 76 -1.18 -9.03 -2.38
C VAL A 76 -1.75 -8.01 -1.40
N VAL A 77 -2.16 -6.81 -1.85
CA VAL A 77 -2.85 -5.83 -1.00
C VAL A 77 -4.04 -6.45 -0.28
N ARG A 78 -4.90 -7.18 -1.02
CA ARG A 78 -6.08 -7.83 -0.43
C ARG A 78 -5.70 -8.92 0.57
N GLU A 79 -4.64 -9.69 0.31
CA GLU A 79 -4.15 -10.69 1.26
C GLU A 79 -3.58 -10.08 2.55
N VAL A 80 -2.96 -8.90 2.46
CA VAL A 80 -2.51 -8.13 3.62
C VAL A 80 -3.73 -7.62 4.40
N TRP A 81 -4.67 -6.97 3.74
CA TRP A 81 -5.89 -6.43 4.35
C TRP A 81 -6.74 -7.47 5.08
N LYS A 82 -6.76 -8.73 4.61
CA LYS A 82 -7.43 -9.84 5.31
C LYS A 82 -6.83 -10.15 6.70
N ARG A 83 -5.59 -9.75 6.96
CA ARG A 83 -4.80 -10.13 8.16
C ARG A 83 -4.46 -8.94 9.05
N VAL A 84 -4.56 -7.73 8.51
CA VAL A 84 -4.29 -6.50 9.25
C VAL A 84 -5.41 -6.22 10.24
N ARG A 85 -5.03 -5.84 11.46
CA ARG A 85 -5.95 -5.21 12.42
C ARG A 85 -6.02 -3.73 12.12
N HIS A 86 -7.22 -3.16 12.22
CA HIS A 86 -7.44 -1.75 11.97
C HIS A 86 -6.55 -0.89 12.87
N LEU A 87 -5.84 0.06 12.27
CA LEU A 87 -4.98 1.01 12.97
C LEU A 87 -5.73 2.33 13.19
N GLU A 88 -5.55 2.92 14.37
CA GLU A 88 -6.16 4.18 14.77
C GLU A 88 -5.13 5.32 14.70
N TYR A 89 -4.68 5.63 13.49
CA TYR A 89 -3.85 6.81 13.24
C TYR A 89 -4.61 7.82 12.38
N SER A 90 -4.67 9.05 12.86
CA SER A 90 -5.23 10.19 12.14
C SER A 90 -4.28 11.38 12.24
N ARG A 91 -4.39 12.29 11.27
CA ARG A 91 -3.67 13.57 11.33
C ARG A 91 -4.36 14.47 12.37
N PRO A 92 -3.65 14.93 13.41
CA PRO A 92 -4.22 15.91 14.33
C PRO A 92 -4.61 17.19 13.59
N GLY A 93 -5.85 17.64 13.75
CA GLY A 93 -6.37 18.87 13.13
C GLY A 93 -6.80 18.77 11.67
N ALA A 94 -6.96 17.55 11.13
CA ALA A 94 -7.56 17.30 9.82
C ALA A 94 -9.08 17.16 9.87
#